data_AF-A0A9E2P8T5-F1
#
_entry.id   AF-A0A9E2P8T5-F1
#
_cell.length_a   1.000
_cell.length_b   1.000
_cell.length_c   1.000
_cell.angle_alpha   90.00
_cell.angle_beta   90.00
_cell.angle_gamma   90.00
#
_symmetry.space_group_name_H-M   'P 1'
#
loop_
_entity.id
_entity.type
_entity.pdbx_description
1 polymer ?
#
loop_
_entity_poly.entity_id
_entity_poly.type
_entity_poly.pdbx_seq_one_letter_code
_entity_poly.pdbx_strand_id
1 'polypeptide(L)'
;TVAFEGVDARRVDVQVHQLTCGDHPSFTIVGLADKAVAESRERVRGAFAGIGLSLPAMRIIANLAPADVPKEGSHFDLPIALALLASMGVIPPDMLSGWAAVGELGLDGRIAPVGGTLPAAVAADAMGLGLICPEANGPEAAWAGEVAVLAPRSLIGLVNHFKGSQVLRRPEPGALRPGDRVPDLREVKGQESAKRALEIAAAGGHNLLRLSLKHPENHWAA
;
A
#
# COMPACT_ATOMS: atom_id res chain seq x y z
N THR A 1 3.49 0.22 -8.82
CA THR A 1 2.77 0.47 -7.54
C THR A 1 1.67 1.48 -7.77
N VAL A 2 0.97 1.93 -6.73
CA VAL A 2 -0.13 2.89 -6.83
C VAL A 2 0.00 4.01 -5.80
N ALA A 3 -0.45 5.20 -6.16
CA ALA A 3 -0.75 6.29 -5.24
C ALA A 3 -2.27 6.41 -5.09
N PHE A 4 -2.75 6.70 -3.88
CA PHE A 4 -4.18 6.84 -3.61
C PHE A 4 -4.61 8.30 -3.71
N GLU A 5 -5.65 8.56 -4.48
CA GLU A 5 -6.32 9.85 -4.62
C GLU A 5 -7.81 9.64 -4.30
N GLY A 6 -8.17 9.76 -3.02
CA GLY A 6 -9.50 9.37 -2.55
C GLY A 6 -9.72 7.86 -2.65
N VAL A 7 -10.65 7.44 -3.50
CA VAL A 7 -10.93 6.01 -3.78
C VAL A 7 -10.17 5.48 -4.99
N ASP A 8 -9.56 6.38 -5.78
CA ASP A 8 -8.87 6.02 -7.01
C ASP A 8 -7.40 5.66 -6.72
N ALA A 9 -6.92 4.61 -7.38
CA ALA A 9 -5.54 4.17 -7.30
C ALA A 9 -4.84 4.48 -8.63
N ARG A 10 -3.95 5.48 -8.60
CA ARG A 10 -3.18 5.93 -9.77
C ARG A 10 -1.85 5.20 -9.87
N ARG A 11 -1.51 4.75 -11.08
CA ARG A 11 -0.25 4.05 -11.34
C ARG A 11 0.96 4.92 -10.99
N VAL A 12 1.89 4.32 -10.26
CA VAL A 12 3.23 4.87 -10.00
C VAL A 12 4.28 3.81 -10.32
N ASP A 13 5.27 4.16 -11.13
CA ASP A 13 6.41 3.32 -11.45
C ASP A 13 7.59 3.66 -10.53
N VAL A 14 8.27 2.64 -10.01
CA VAL A 14 9.44 2.79 -9.15
C VAL A 14 10.66 2.31 -9.92
N GLN A 15 11.65 3.19 -10.08
CA GLN A 15 12.87 2.90 -10.81
C GLN A 15 14.07 3.13 -9.90
N VAL A 16 14.98 2.17 -9.83
CA VAL A 16 16.22 2.30 -9.05
C VAL A 16 17.40 2.40 -10.00
N HIS A 17 18.22 3.42 -9.79
CA HIS A 17 19.47 3.62 -10.51
C HIS A 17 20.64 3.56 -9.52
N GLN A 18 21.62 2.72 -9.84
CA GLN A 18 22.87 2.58 -9.11
C GLN A 18 23.98 3.31 -9.88
N LEU A 19 24.59 4.30 -9.25
CA LEU A 19 25.64 5.12 -9.83
C LEU A 19 26.98 4.81 -9.17
N THR A 20 27.95 4.38 -9.97
CA THR A 20 29.30 4.01 -9.53
C THR A 20 30.20 5.24 -9.25
N CYS A 21 29.72 6.46 -9.53
CA CYS A 21 30.50 7.69 -9.40
C CYS A 21 30.23 8.41 -8.06
N GLY A 22 31.26 8.56 -7.24
CA GLY A 22 31.27 9.44 -6.06
C GLY A 22 31.94 8.82 -4.83
N ASP A 23 32.59 9.67 -4.03
CA ASP A 23 33.36 9.24 -2.84
C ASP A 23 32.47 8.84 -1.64
N HIS A 24 31.14 9.01 -1.75
CA HIS A 24 30.21 8.78 -0.64
C HIS A 24 28.95 7.99 -1.06
N PRO A 25 28.64 6.87 -0.38
CA PRO A 25 27.40 6.15 -0.59
C PRO A 25 26.21 6.99 -0.11
N SER A 26 25.14 7.01 -0.89
CA SER A 26 23.93 7.77 -0.56
C SER A 26 22.70 7.09 -1.14
N PHE A 27 21.57 7.20 -0.44
CA PHE A 27 20.28 6.71 -0.92
C PHE A 27 19.27 7.86 -0.91
N THR A 28 18.84 8.26 -2.11
CA THR A 28 17.89 9.36 -2.33
C THR A 28 16.63 8.86 -3.00
N ILE A 29 15.47 9.39 -2.58
CA ILE A 29 14.16 9.15 -3.20
C ILE A 29 13.70 10.46 -3.85
N VAL A 30 13.23 10.40 -5.09
CA VAL A 30 12.76 11.55 -5.89
C VAL A 30 11.39 11.29 -6.51
N GLY A 31 10.60 12.35 -6.75
CA GLY A 31 9.28 12.27 -7.39
C GLY A 31 8.10 12.67 -6.49
N LEU A 32 8.15 13.89 -5.91
CA LEU A 32 7.11 14.43 -5.01
C LEU A 32 6.75 13.50 -3.84
N ALA A 33 7.78 12.97 -3.18
CA ALA A 33 7.64 12.16 -1.98
C ALA A 33 7.32 13.05 -0.76
N ASP A 34 6.32 12.65 0.01
CA ASP A 34 6.09 13.22 1.34
C ASP A 34 7.16 12.74 2.35
N LYS A 35 7.02 13.18 3.60
CA LYS A 35 7.95 12.80 4.66
C LYS A 35 7.97 11.28 4.89
N ALA A 36 6.80 10.62 4.90
CA ALA A 36 6.72 9.19 5.14
C ALA A 36 7.44 8.40 4.03
N VAL A 37 7.25 8.78 2.77
CA VAL A 37 7.91 8.18 1.61
C VAL A 37 9.41 8.48 1.63
N ALA A 38 9.84 9.68 2.03
CA ALA A 38 11.26 9.99 2.18
C ALA A 38 11.95 9.14 3.29
N GLU A 39 11.22 8.81 4.36
CA GLU A 39 11.70 7.93 5.44
C GLU A 39 11.78 6.45 5.02
N SER A 40 11.12 6.05 3.92
CA SER A 40 11.23 4.70 3.35
C SER A 40 12.69 4.31 3.11
N ARG A 41 13.57 5.27 2.81
CA ARG A 41 15.01 5.01 2.63
C ARG A 41 15.67 4.38 3.85
N GLU A 42 15.17 4.70 5.05
CA GLU A 42 15.71 4.18 6.30
C GLU A 42 15.06 2.84 6.66
N ARG A 43 13.74 2.72 6.45
CA ARG A 43 13.03 1.45 6.65
C ARG A 43 13.51 0.35 5.71
N VAL A 44 13.74 0.66 4.43
CA VAL A 44 14.31 -0.27 3.45
C VAL A 44 15.73 -0.69 3.86
N ARG A 45 16.56 0.24 4.32
CA ARG A 45 17.92 -0.07 4.81
C ARG A 45 17.88 -0.99 6.02
N GLY A 46 17.04 -0.67 7.00
CA GLY A 46 16.84 -1.50 8.19
C GLY A 46 16.35 -2.89 7.83
N ALA A 47 15.31 -2.98 7.00
CA ALA A 47 14.73 -4.23 6.53
C ALA A 47 15.78 -5.13 5.84
N PHE A 48 16.64 -4.56 5.00
CA PHE A 48 17.72 -5.29 4.33
C PHE A 48 18.75 -5.81 5.35
N ALA A 49 19.18 -4.96 6.28
CA ALA A 49 20.06 -5.37 7.36
C ALA A 49 19.43 -6.50 8.22
N GLY A 50 18.14 -6.41 8.52
CA GLY A 50 17.38 -7.41 9.26
C GLY A 50 17.32 -8.79 8.59
N ILE A 51 17.40 -8.85 7.27
CA ILE A 51 17.47 -10.10 6.50
C ILE A 51 18.90 -10.49 6.07
N GLY A 52 19.92 -9.80 6.61
CA GLY A 52 21.33 -10.10 6.32
C GLY A 52 21.82 -9.63 4.94
N LEU A 53 21.10 -8.70 4.30
CA LEU A 53 21.53 -8.08 3.05
C LEU A 53 22.18 -6.72 3.31
N SER A 54 23.36 -6.51 2.72
CA SER A 54 24.03 -5.21 2.74
C SER A 54 23.66 -4.40 1.50
N LEU A 55 23.37 -3.11 1.70
CA LEU A 55 23.20 -2.19 0.57
C LEU A 55 24.55 -1.96 -0.13
N PRO A 56 24.56 -1.84 -1.47
CA PRO A 56 25.77 -1.50 -2.21
C PRO A 56 26.38 -0.19 -1.75
N ALA A 57 27.71 -0.15 -1.59
CA ALA A 57 28.47 1.03 -1.18
C ALA A 57 28.63 2.04 -2.32
N MET A 58 27.52 2.51 -2.88
CA MET A 58 27.48 3.45 -3.99
C MET A 58 26.26 4.37 -3.87
N ARG A 59 26.07 5.27 -4.84
CA ARG A 59 24.92 6.16 -4.87
C ARG A 59 23.71 5.45 -5.49
N ILE A 60 22.60 5.46 -4.77
CA ILE A 60 21.32 4.84 -5.13
C ILE A 60 20.26 5.95 -5.25
N ILE A 61 19.59 5.99 -6.39
CA ILE A 61 18.46 6.90 -6.63
C ILE A 61 17.22 6.06 -6.92
N ALA A 62 16.20 6.18 -6.06
CA ALA A 62 14.87 5.64 -6.33
C ALA A 62 13.97 6.77 -6.86
N ASN A 63 13.54 6.64 -8.11
CA ASN A 63 12.64 7.57 -8.78
C ASN A 63 11.20 7.03 -8.78
N LEU A 64 10.25 7.85 -8.33
CA LEU A 64 8.82 7.56 -8.29
C LEU A 64 8.11 8.37 -9.39
N ALA A 65 7.77 7.71 -10.50
CA ALA A 65 7.12 8.34 -11.65
C ALA A 65 5.61 8.05 -11.67
N PRO A 66 4.75 8.98 -12.13
CA PRO A 66 5.09 10.27 -12.72
C PRO A 66 5.31 11.33 -11.63
N ALA A 67 6.19 12.32 -11.86
CA ALA A 67 6.62 13.24 -10.79
C ALA A 67 5.55 14.27 -10.36
N ASP A 68 4.47 14.42 -11.11
CA ASP A 68 3.36 15.36 -10.88
C ASP A 68 2.29 14.83 -9.91
N VAL A 69 2.28 13.52 -9.63
CA VAL A 69 1.36 12.91 -8.68
C VAL A 69 2.01 12.88 -7.29
N PRO A 70 1.36 13.40 -6.22
CA PRO A 70 1.86 13.28 -4.85
C PRO A 70 2.01 11.82 -4.41
N LYS A 71 3.13 11.47 -3.76
CA LYS A 71 3.37 10.14 -3.17
C LYS A 71 3.29 10.30 -1.66
N GLU A 72 2.21 9.78 -1.08
CA GLU A 72 1.95 9.85 0.35
C GLU A 72 1.76 8.45 0.93
N GLY A 73 2.30 8.22 2.12
CA GLY A 73 2.13 6.95 2.85
C GLY A 73 3.33 6.01 2.80
N SER A 74 3.36 5.07 3.75
CA SER A 74 4.46 4.10 3.93
C SER A 74 4.39 2.89 2.99
N HIS A 75 3.30 2.71 2.23
CA HIS A 75 3.11 1.55 1.36
C HIS A 75 4.06 1.51 0.15
N PHE A 76 4.84 2.58 -0.06
CA PHE A 76 5.93 2.63 -1.03
C PHE A 76 7.21 1.91 -0.60
N ASP A 77 7.32 1.50 0.67
CA ASP A 77 8.51 0.79 1.16
C ASP A 77 8.77 -0.50 0.37
N LEU A 78 7.74 -1.34 0.22
CA LEU A 78 7.84 -2.62 -0.49
C LEU A 78 8.23 -2.46 -1.97
N PRO A 79 7.57 -1.62 -2.80
CA PRO A 79 7.98 -1.46 -4.19
C PRO A 79 9.38 -0.86 -4.34
N ILE A 80 9.81 0.02 -3.44
CA ILE A 80 11.20 0.54 -3.43
C ILE A 80 12.19 -0.58 -3.11
N ALA A 81 11.91 -1.39 -2.09
CA ALA A 81 12.74 -2.55 -1.75
C ALA A 81 12.82 -3.55 -2.91
N LEU A 82 11.71 -3.86 -3.58
CA LEU A 82 11.68 -4.79 -4.72
C LEU A 82 12.51 -4.28 -5.90
N ALA A 83 12.36 -3.01 -6.25
CA ALA A 83 13.16 -2.39 -7.31
C ALA A 83 14.67 -2.44 -6.98
N LEU A 84 15.02 -2.25 -5.70
CA LEU A 84 16.40 -2.32 -5.25
C LEU A 84 16.95 -3.76 -5.25
N LEU A 85 16.16 -4.75 -4.81
CA LEU A 85 16.52 -6.16 -4.89
C LEU A 85 16.74 -6.61 -6.35
N ALA A 86 15.92 -6.12 -7.28
CA ALA A 86 16.11 -6.37 -8.71
C ALA A 86 17.37 -5.69 -9.24
N SER A 87 17.62 -4.43 -8.88
CA SER A 87 18.85 -3.72 -9.26
C SER A 87 20.11 -4.40 -8.71
N MET A 88 20.03 -5.06 -7.55
CA MET A 88 21.12 -5.83 -6.95
C MET A 88 21.26 -7.25 -7.52
N GLY A 89 20.37 -7.68 -8.42
CA GLY A 89 20.35 -9.04 -8.97
C GLY A 89 19.90 -10.13 -7.99
N VAL A 90 19.27 -9.75 -6.86
CA VAL A 90 18.73 -10.71 -5.89
C VAL A 90 17.44 -11.36 -6.41
N ILE A 91 16.65 -10.59 -7.15
CA ILE A 91 15.43 -11.03 -7.85
C ILE A 91 15.61 -10.73 -9.34
N PRO A 92 15.28 -11.66 -10.26
CA PRO A 92 15.27 -11.37 -11.68
C PRO A 92 14.27 -10.23 -12.02
N PRO A 93 14.68 -9.16 -12.73
CA PRO A 93 13.79 -8.01 -12.99
C PRO A 93 12.54 -8.36 -13.82
N ASP A 94 12.66 -9.33 -14.72
CA ASP A 94 11.58 -9.88 -15.54
C ASP A 94 10.46 -10.48 -14.68
N MET A 95 10.81 -11.13 -13.57
CA MET A 95 9.84 -11.70 -12.63
C MET A 95 8.98 -10.65 -11.93
N LEU A 96 9.42 -9.39 -11.85
CA LEU A 96 8.65 -8.28 -11.26
C LEU A 96 7.79 -7.53 -12.26
N SER A 97 8.02 -7.68 -13.56
CA SER A 97 7.36 -6.90 -14.62
C SER A 97 5.84 -7.04 -14.67
N GLY A 98 5.31 -8.20 -14.24
CA GLY A 98 3.88 -8.50 -14.16
C GLY A 98 3.22 -8.14 -12.83
N TRP A 99 3.88 -7.38 -11.94
CA TRP A 99 3.40 -7.15 -10.58
C TRP A 99 3.37 -5.67 -10.19
N ALA A 100 2.24 -5.24 -9.61
CA ALA A 100 2.17 -4.10 -8.72
C ALA A 100 2.49 -4.54 -7.29
N ALA A 101 3.02 -3.64 -6.45
CA ALA A 101 3.30 -3.94 -5.06
C ALA A 101 2.89 -2.79 -4.14
N VAL A 102 2.32 -3.12 -2.98
CA VAL A 102 2.00 -2.20 -1.88
C VAL A 102 2.40 -2.85 -0.56
N GLY A 103 2.99 -2.11 0.36
CA GLY A 103 3.33 -2.63 1.68
C GLY A 103 4.35 -1.78 2.41
N GLU A 104 4.23 -1.76 3.72
CA GLU A 104 5.18 -1.11 4.62
C GLU A 104 6.22 -2.12 5.09
N LEU A 105 7.46 -1.67 5.33
CA LEU A 105 8.54 -2.54 5.80
C LEU A 105 8.92 -2.27 7.24
N GLY A 106 8.90 -3.34 8.05
CA GLY A 106 9.55 -3.37 9.35
C GLY A 106 11.06 -3.45 9.20
N LEU A 107 11.79 -2.95 10.20
CA LEU A 107 13.26 -3.02 10.25
C LEU A 107 13.78 -4.47 10.35
N ASP A 108 12.92 -5.44 10.68
CA ASP A 108 13.23 -6.87 10.72
C ASP A 108 12.92 -7.59 9.38
N GLY A 109 12.52 -6.85 8.35
CA GLY A 109 12.17 -7.39 7.04
C GLY A 109 10.76 -7.98 6.94
N ARG A 110 9.91 -7.81 7.97
CA ARG A 110 8.47 -8.10 7.87
C ARG A 110 7.76 -7.07 7.00
N ILE A 111 6.68 -7.52 6.36
CA ILE A 111 5.81 -6.66 5.56
C ILE A 111 4.58 -6.35 6.41
N ALA A 112 4.47 -5.10 6.85
CA ALA A 112 3.40 -4.61 7.70
C ALA A 112 2.13 -4.30 6.87
N PRO A 113 0.93 -4.44 7.47
CA PRO A 113 -0.33 -4.17 6.78
C PRO A 113 -0.45 -2.71 6.36
N VAL A 114 -1.10 -2.48 5.21
CA VAL A 114 -1.35 -1.15 4.66
C VAL A 114 -2.82 -0.96 4.29
N GLY A 115 -3.29 0.28 4.30
CA GLY A 115 -4.62 0.63 3.82
C GLY A 115 -4.70 0.63 2.29
N GLY A 116 -5.90 0.41 1.75
CA GLY A 116 -6.15 0.51 0.31
C GLY A 116 -5.68 -0.71 -0.50
N THR A 117 -5.58 -1.89 0.11
CA THR A 117 -5.12 -3.08 -0.63
C THR A 117 -6.17 -3.56 -1.64
N LEU A 118 -7.46 -3.52 -1.31
CA LEU A 118 -8.52 -3.83 -2.28
C LEU A 118 -8.51 -2.90 -3.50
N PRO A 119 -8.56 -1.56 -3.36
CA PRO A 119 -8.49 -0.68 -4.54
C PRO A 119 -7.17 -0.83 -5.30
N ALA A 120 -6.05 -1.12 -4.62
CA ALA A 120 -4.80 -1.45 -5.29
C ALA A 120 -4.88 -2.74 -6.12
N ALA A 121 -5.59 -3.77 -5.63
CA ALA A 121 -5.79 -5.03 -6.34
C ALA A 121 -6.68 -4.84 -7.58
N VAL A 122 -7.77 -4.09 -7.45
CA VAL A 122 -8.65 -3.72 -8.58
C VAL A 122 -7.88 -2.92 -9.64
N ALA A 123 -7.05 -1.97 -9.21
CA ALA A 123 -6.23 -1.18 -10.13
C ALA A 123 -5.14 -2.03 -10.81
N ALA A 124 -4.52 -2.97 -10.08
CA ALA A 124 -3.55 -3.90 -10.67
C ALA A 124 -4.20 -4.76 -11.75
N ASP A 125 -5.39 -5.31 -11.49
CA ASP A 125 -6.17 -6.09 -12.45
C ASP A 125 -6.50 -5.28 -13.71
N ALA A 126 -6.97 -4.04 -13.54
CA ALA A 126 -7.25 -3.12 -14.65
C ALA A 126 -6.00 -2.78 -15.49
N MET A 127 -4.80 -2.91 -14.92
CA MET A 127 -3.52 -2.74 -15.60
C MET A 127 -2.96 -4.05 -16.19
N GLY A 128 -3.63 -5.18 -15.99
CA GLY A 128 -3.15 -6.51 -16.38
C GLY A 128 -1.96 -7.00 -15.54
N LEU A 129 -1.85 -6.52 -14.29
CA LEU A 129 -0.79 -6.85 -13.35
C LEU A 129 -1.36 -7.67 -12.17
N GLY A 130 -0.54 -8.53 -11.59
CA GLY A 130 -0.81 -9.10 -10.26
C GLY A 130 -0.51 -8.09 -9.14
N LEU A 131 -0.99 -8.35 -7.93
CA LEU A 131 -0.68 -7.56 -6.73
C LEU A 131 0.20 -8.33 -5.74
N ILE A 132 1.29 -7.71 -5.30
CA ILE A 132 2.06 -8.11 -4.12
C ILE A 132 1.62 -7.22 -2.96
N CYS A 133 1.11 -7.83 -1.88
CA CYS A 133 0.63 -7.12 -0.70
C CYS A 133 1.09 -7.78 0.60
N PRO A 134 0.91 -7.16 1.78
CA PRO A 134 1.17 -7.82 3.05
C PRO A 134 0.27 -9.05 3.23
N GLU A 135 0.76 -10.11 3.89
CA GLU A 135 -0.06 -11.31 4.19
C GLU A 135 -1.38 -10.93 4.87
N ALA A 136 -1.33 -10.02 5.84
CA ALA A 136 -2.49 -9.58 6.60
C ALA A 136 -3.57 -8.91 5.74
N ASN A 137 -3.20 -8.30 4.61
CA ASN A 137 -4.13 -7.73 3.63
C ASN A 137 -4.50 -8.71 2.51
N GLY A 138 -3.88 -9.89 2.43
CA GLY A 138 -4.14 -10.89 1.41
C GLY A 138 -5.63 -11.25 1.26
N PRO A 139 -6.36 -11.51 2.36
CA PRO A 139 -7.79 -11.77 2.29
C PRO A 139 -8.63 -10.62 1.76
N GLU A 140 -8.18 -9.37 1.94
CA GLU A 140 -8.81 -8.16 1.41
C GLU A 140 -8.53 -8.01 -0.09
N ALA A 141 -7.27 -8.21 -0.51
CA ALA A 141 -6.86 -8.19 -1.91
C ALA A 141 -7.59 -9.23 -2.76
N ALA A 142 -7.85 -10.41 -2.19
CA ALA A 142 -8.53 -11.51 -2.86
C ALA A 142 -9.99 -11.19 -3.24
N TRP A 143 -10.59 -10.13 -2.70
CA TRP A 143 -11.92 -9.65 -3.11
C TRP A 143 -11.96 -9.05 -4.52
N ALA A 144 -10.81 -8.67 -5.08
CA ALA A 144 -10.72 -8.05 -6.41
C ALA A 144 -10.96 -9.02 -7.59
N GLY A 145 -11.60 -10.17 -7.36
CA GLY A 145 -11.93 -11.12 -8.43
C GLY A 145 -10.77 -12.06 -8.72
N GLU A 146 -10.34 -12.19 -9.98
CA GLU A 146 -9.36 -13.18 -10.44
C GLU A 146 -7.91 -12.69 -10.49
N VAL A 147 -7.65 -11.47 -10.03
CA VAL A 147 -6.31 -10.90 -9.97
C VAL A 147 -5.34 -11.83 -9.23
N ALA A 148 -4.16 -12.03 -9.81
CA ALA A 148 -3.11 -12.79 -9.15
C ALA A 148 -2.63 -12.02 -7.91
N VAL A 149 -2.63 -12.65 -6.74
CA VAL A 149 -2.19 -12.02 -5.48
C VAL A 149 -1.09 -12.83 -4.83
N LEU A 150 0.02 -12.17 -4.53
CA LEU A 150 1.09 -12.67 -3.65
C LEU A 150 1.04 -11.92 -2.33
N ALA A 151 0.85 -12.65 -1.24
CA ALA A 151 0.69 -12.06 0.09
C ALA A 151 1.79 -12.54 1.07
N PRO A 152 3.06 -12.15 0.86
CA PRO A 152 4.17 -12.53 1.75
C PRO A 152 4.07 -11.93 3.16
N ARG A 153 4.56 -12.68 4.16
CA ARG A 153 4.80 -12.17 5.54
C ARG A 153 6.05 -11.29 5.65
N SER A 154 7.03 -11.52 4.78
CA SER A 154 8.37 -10.92 4.89
C SER A 154 9.05 -10.86 3.53
N LEU A 155 10.04 -9.95 3.42
CA LEU A 155 10.87 -9.80 2.22
C LEU A 155 11.58 -11.10 1.84
N ILE A 156 12.11 -11.83 2.82
CA ILE A 156 12.81 -13.10 2.55
C ILE A 156 11.85 -14.15 1.97
N GLY A 157 10.61 -14.21 2.45
CA GLY A 157 9.60 -15.11 1.91
C GLY A 157 9.27 -14.78 0.45
N LEU A 158 9.23 -13.49 0.10
CA LEU A 158 9.03 -13.03 -1.27
C LEU A 158 10.24 -13.31 -2.17
N VAL A 159 11.46 -13.11 -1.68
CA VAL A 159 12.69 -13.46 -2.41
C VAL A 159 12.74 -14.97 -2.69
N ASN A 160 12.44 -15.79 -1.69
CA ASN A 160 12.37 -17.24 -1.85
C ASN A 160 11.31 -17.68 -2.86
N HIS A 161 10.20 -16.94 -2.93
CA HIS A 161 9.19 -17.15 -3.96
C HIS A 161 9.74 -16.97 -5.37
N PHE A 162 10.37 -15.83 -5.64
CA PHE A 162 10.93 -15.54 -6.96
C PHE A 162 12.13 -16.43 -7.33
N LYS A 163 12.86 -16.95 -6.34
CA LYS A 163 13.94 -17.94 -6.55
C LYS A 163 13.44 -19.38 -6.71
N GLY A 164 12.15 -19.64 -6.53
CA GLY A 164 11.56 -20.98 -6.61
C GLY A 164 11.86 -21.90 -5.42
N SER A 165 12.47 -21.39 -4.34
CA SER A 165 12.72 -22.18 -3.12
C SER A 165 11.49 -22.29 -2.21
N GLN A 166 10.52 -21.40 -2.40
CA GLN A 166 9.22 -21.44 -1.73
C GLN A 166 8.12 -21.07 -2.74
N VAL A 167 6.91 -21.60 -2.59
CA VAL A 167 5.75 -21.16 -3.39
C VAL A 167 4.74 -20.51 -2.46
N LEU A 168 4.48 -19.22 -2.67
CA LEU A 168 3.39 -18.52 -2.01
C LEU A 168 2.10 -18.88 -2.73
N ARG A 169 1.08 -19.26 -1.96
CA ARG A 169 -0.26 -19.53 -2.49
C ARG A 169 -1.05 -18.23 -2.53
N ARG A 170 -1.94 -18.13 -3.51
CA ARG A 170 -2.92 -17.06 -3.56
C ARG A 170 -3.78 -17.08 -2.28
N PRO A 171 -3.97 -15.93 -1.60
CA PRO A 171 -4.84 -15.86 -0.42
C PRO A 171 -6.30 -16.10 -0.81
N GLU A 172 -7.07 -16.65 0.14
CA GLU A 172 -8.51 -16.79 0.02
C GLU A 172 -9.20 -15.50 0.49
N PRO A 173 -10.34 -15.10 -0.14
CA PRO A 173 -11.14 -13.98 0.34
C PRO A 173 -11.51 -14.15 1.82
N GLY A 174 -11.33 -13.10 2.60
CA GLY A 174 -11.69 -13.10 4.02
C GLY A 174 -13.18 -13.37 4.21
N ALA A 175 -13.56 -14.01 5.31
CA ALA A 175 -14.98 -14.22 5.60
C ALA A 175 -15.72 -12.88 5.72
N LEU A 176 -16.84 -12.73 5.01
CA LEU A 176 -17.78 -11.65 5.27
C LEU A 176 -18.30 -11.81 6.69
N ARG A 177 -17.80 -10.96 7.60
CA ARG A 177 -18.49 -10.78 8.87
C ARG A 177 -19.78 -10.03 8.55
N PRO A 178 -20.97 -10.56 8.93
CA PRO A 178 -22.14 -9.72 8.94
C PRO A 178 -21.79 -8.50 9.79
N GLY A 179 -21.83 -7.32 9.20
CA GLY A 179 -21.69 -6.09 9.98
C GLY A 179 -22.78 -6.10 11.05
N ASP A 180 -22.47 -5.57 12.23
CA ASP A 180 -23.55 -5.18 13.15
C ASP A 180 -24.54 -4.33 12.36
N ARG A 181 -25.85 -4.54 12.59
CA ARG A 181 -26.88 -3.68 12.00
C ARG A 181 -26.58 -2.24 12.39
N VAL A 182 -25.92 -1.52 11.49
CA VAL A 182 -25.75 -0.08 11.58
C VAL A 182 -27.11 0.55 11.26
N PRO A 183 -27.53 1.58 12.00
CA PRO A 183 -28.77 2.28 11.73
C PRO A 183 -28.81 2.72 10.25
N ASP A 184 -29.81 2.23 9.53
CA ASP A 184 -30.03 2.56 8.12
C ASP A 184 -30.62 3.99 8.05
N LEU A 185 -30.25 4.78 7.04
CA LEU A 185 -30.91 6.06 6.77
C LEU A 185 -32.42 5.90 6.61
N ARG A 186 -32.90 4.71 6.19
CA ARG A 186 -34.33 4.36 6.16
C ARG A 186 -34.99 4.42 7.55
N GLU A 187 -34.24 4.21 8.62
CA GLU A 187 -34.74 4.23 9.99
C GLU A 187 -34.88 5.65 10.57
N VAL A 188 -34.26 6.67 9.95
CA VAL A 188 -34.37 8.06 10.37
C VAL A 188 -35.78 8.59 10.04
N LYS A 189 -36.59 8.93 11.03
CA LYS A 189 -37.94 9.48 10.81
C LYS A 189 -37.92 11.00 10.84
N GLY A 190 -38.62 11.65 9.90
CA GLY A 190 -38.89 13.09 9.93
C GLY A 190 -37.77 14.01 9.42
N GLN A 191 -36.71 13.47 8.80
CA GLN A 191 -35.56 14.24 8.29
C GLN A 191 -35.32 13.98 6.79
N GLU A 192 -36.38 14.04 5.98
CA GLU A 192 -36.32 13.72 4.55
C GLU A 192 -35.41 14.66 3.75
N SER A 193 -35.34 15.94 4.12
CA SER A 193 -34.42 16.91 3.51
C SER A 193 -32.96 16.59 3.81
N ALA A 194 -32.65 16.16 5.03
CA ALA A 194 -31.29 15.77 5.42
C ALA A 194 -30.86 14.47 4.75
N LYS A 195 -31.74 13.45 4.68
CA LYS A 195 -31.47 12.21 3.93
C LYS A 195 -31.18 12.51 2.47
N ARG A 196 -32.03 13.32 1.82
CA ARG A 196 -31.85 13.69 0.42
C ARG A 196 -30.56 14.47 0.19
N ALA A 197 -30.18 15.34 1.12
CA ALA A 197 -28.88 16.04 1.04
C ALA A 197 -27.69 15.06 1.15
N LEU A 198 -27.77 14.06 2.02
CA LEU A 198 -26.75 13.01 2.15
C LEU A 198 -26.67 12.13 0.90
N GLU A 199 -27.81 11.76 0.31
CA GLU A 199 -27.88 10.99 -0.93
C GLU A 199 -27.30 11.77 -2.13
N ILE A 200 -27.63 13.06 -2.26
CA ILE A 200 -27.08 13.93 -3.30
C ILE A 200 -25.57 14.11 -3.13
N ALA A 201 -25.10 14.28 -1.89
CA ALA A 201 -23.67 14.36 -1.60
C ALA A 201 -22.94 13.07 -1.97
N ALA A 202 -23.48 11.90 -1.61
CA ALA A 202 -22.92 10.61 -1.97
C ALA A 202 -22.92 10.37 -3.49
N ALA A 203 -24.02 10.71 -4.17
CA ALA A 203 -24.11 10.61 -5.64
C ALA A 203 -23.16 11.57 -6.37
N GLY A 204 -22.83 12.71 -5.74
CA GLY A 204 -21.83 13.66 -6.23
C GLY A 204 -20.38 13.30 -5.88
N GLY A 205 -20.13 12.15 -5.24
CA GLY A 205 -18.79 11.75 -4.82
C GLY A 205 -18.22 12.55 -3.63
N HIS A 206 -19.08 13.26 -2.89
CA HIS A 206 -18.67 14.01 -1.71
C HIS A 206 -18.56 13.09 -0.49
N ASN A 207 -17.45 13.20 0.24
CA ASN A 207 -17.24 12.46 1.48
C ASN A 207 -18.17 12.97 2.59
N LEU A 208 -18.84 12.06 3.29
CA LEU A 208 -19.70 12.37 4.42
C LEU A 208 -18.89 12.30 5.73
N LEU A 209 -18.70 13.45 6.38
CA LEU A 209 -18.05 13.53 7.69
C LEU A 209 -19.12 13.49 8.80
N ARG A 210 -19.12 12.43 9.63
CA ARG A 210 -19.99 12.32 10.80
C ARG A 210 -19.37 13.07 11.99
N LEU A 211 -19.89 14.24 12.30
CA LEU A 211 -19.59 14.95 13.56
C LEU A 211 -20.57 14.48 14.63
N SER A 212 -20.12 13.66 15.58
CA SER A 212 -20.90 13.42 16.81
C SER A 212 -20.53 14.48 17.84
N LEU A 213 -21.43 15.43 18.10
CA LEU A 213 -21.36 16.24 19.31
C LEU A 213 -21.64 15.32 20.51
N LYS A 214 -20.59 14.93 21.23
CA LYS A 214 -20.78 14.44 22.60
C LYS A 214 -21.30 15.62 23.40
N HIS A 215 -22.57 15.59 23.80
CA HIS A 215 -23.09 16.51 24.80
C HIS A 215 -22.30 16.28 26.11
N PRO A 216 -21.67 17.31 26.70
CA PRO A 216 -21.19 17.22 28.07
C PRO A 216 -22.41 17.08 28.98
N GLU A 217 -22.32 16.12 29.89
CA GLU A 217 -23.37 15.74 30.83
C GLU A 217 -23.76 16.95 31.69
N ASN A 218 -25.00 17.40 31.56
CA ASN A 218 -25.63 18.31 32.51
C ASN A 218 -25.92 17.52 33.79
N HIS A 219 -25.06 17.69 34.78
CA HIS A 219 -25.38 17.43 36.18
C HIS A 219 -26.22 18.58 36.74
N TRP A 220 -27.53 18.34 36.94
CA TRP A 220 -28.43 18.86 37.98
C TRP A 220 -29.84 18.34 37.62
N ALA A 221 -30.72 17.88 38.50
CA ALA A 221 -30.85 18.02 39.93
C ALA A 221 -31.79 16.94 40.49
N ALA A 222 -31.54 16.55 41.74
CA ALA A 222 -32.50 16.94 42.76
C ALA A 222 -32.11 18.34 43.25
#